data_AF-A0A191TM87-F1
#
_entry.id   AF-A0A191TM87-F1
#
_cell.length_a   1.000
_cell.length_b   1.000
_cell.length_c   1.000
_cell.angle_alpha   90.00
_cell.angle_beta   90.00
_cell.angle_gamma   90.00
#
_symmetry.space_group_name_H-M   'P 1'
#
loop_
_entity.id
_entity.type
_entity.pdbx_description
1 polymer ?
#
loop_
_entity_poly.entity_id
_entity_poly.type
_entity_poly.pdbx_seq_one_letter_code
_entity_poly.pdbx_strand_id
1 'polypeptide(L)'
;MKLSDKPTAHLLVKANTNSEWDNCEFAIIHITDNWKKEQAKRLEAVKPFAEDYNFQSLNYYDTAVDFYRTSGDDQPDIETMLAGKEWAFVELENGEQETFSIPENRLDGYRLVIYRNGNALYKAYGKHTSEEFWTEEFSLSQVTDGTQKTIINN
;
A
#
# COMPACT_ATOMS: atom_id res chain seq x y z
N MET A 1 -2.43 -15.36 -5.35
CA MET A 1 -3.35 -14.58 -4.52
C MET A 1 -4.69 -14.48 -5.22
N LYS A 2 -5.79 -14.23 -4.49
CA LYS A 2 -7.12 -14.08 -5.09
C LYS A 2 -7.82 -12.81 -4.60
N LEU A 3 -8.43 -12.05 -5.51
CA LEU A 3 -9.24 -10.89 -5.14
C LEU A 3 -10.44 -11.29 -4.27
N SER A 4 -10.77 -10.44 -3.31
CA SER A 4 -11.93 -10.59 -2.45
C SER A 4 -12.80 -9.34 -2.52
N ASP A 5 -14.11 -9.57 -2.66
CA ASP A 5 -15.13 -8.52 -2.53
C ASP A 5 -15.42 -8.18 -1.05
N LYS A 6 -14.85 -8.95 -0.13
CA LYS A 6 -14.98 -8.74 1.31
C LYS A 6 -13.65 -8.23 1.89
N PRO A 7 -13.70 -7.42 2.96
CA PRO A 7 -12.49 -7.03 3.67
C PRO A 7 -11.73 -8.26 4.18
N THR A 8 -10.44 -8.31 3.88
CA THR A 8 -9.52 -9.35 4.36
C THR A 8 -8.43 -8.74 5.23
N ALA A 9 -7.49 -9.58 5.70
CA ALA A 9 -6.30 -9.12 6.41
C ALA A 9 -5.22 -8.53 5.49
N HIS A 10 -5.40 -8.57 4.16
CA HIS A 10 -4.38 -8.18 3.20
C HIS A 10 -4.94 -7.24 2.13
N LEU A 11 -4.21 -6.16 1.87
CA LEU A 11 -4.45 -5.27 0.74
C LEU A 11 -3.39 -5.51 -0.32
N LEU A 12 -3.81 -5.80 -1.54
CA LEU A 12 -2.97 -5.63 -2.72
C LEU A 12 -3.05 -4.17 -3.15
N VAL A 13 -1.90 -3.50 -3.29
CA VAL A 13 -1.81 -2.13 -3.80
C VAL A 13 -0.77 -2.08 -4.90
N LYS A 14 -1.03 -1.32 -5.98
CA LYS A 14 0.00 -1.02 -6.98
C LYS A 14 1.18 -0.32 -6.29
N ALA A 15 2.39 -0.63 -6.75
CA ALA A 15 3.59 -0.01 -6.25
C ALA A 15 4.53 0.33 -7.38
N ASN A 16 5.45 1.24 -7.09
CA ASN A 16 6.41 1.77 -8.03
C ASN A 16 7.76 1.95 -7.35
N THR A 17 8.79 2.12 -8.17
CA THR A 17 10.11 2.56 -7.73
C THR A 17 10.68 3.57 -8.72
N ASN A 18 11.60 4.42 -8.25
CA ASN A 18 12.42 5.28 -9.12
C ASN A 18 13.78 4.65 -9.45
N SER A 19 13.99 3.37 -9.11
CA SER A 19 15.21 2.65 -9.46
C SER A 19 15.33 2.42 -10.96
N GLU A 20 16.53 2.58 -11.49
CA GLU A 20 16.86 2.22 -12.88
C GLU A 20 17.29 0.74 -13.02
N TRP A 21 17.49 0.05 -11.90
CA TRP A 21 18.11 -1.29 -11.86
C TRP A 21 17.26 -2.32 -11.10
N ASP A 22 16.30 -1.85 -10.32
CA ASP A 22 15.37 -2.66 -9.53
C ASP A 22 13.93 -2.45 -10.01
N ASN A 23 13.04 -3.31 -9.56
CA ASN A 23 11.64 -3.29 -9.95
C ASN A 23 10.72 -3.48 -8.74
N CYS A 24 9.52 -2.93 -8.83
CA CYS A 24 8.47 -3.00 -7.83
C CYS A 24 7.15 -2.70 -8.54
N GLU A 25 6.25 -3.69 -8.59
CA GLU A 25 4.94 -3.53 -9.24
C GLU A 25 3.78 -3.55 -8.24
N PHE A 26 3.96 -4.15 -7.06
CA PHE A 26 2.91 -4.20 -6.06
C PHE A 26 3.44 -4.31 -4.64
N ALA A 27 2.56 -4.03 -3.69
CA ALA A 27 2.79 -4.23 -2.28
C ALA A 27 1.62 -4.97 -1.63
N ILE A 28 1.92 -5.71 -0.58
CA ILE A 28 0.93 -6.31 0.31
C ILE A 28 0.94 -5.55 1.64
N ILE A 29 -0.19 -4.97 2.01
CA ILE A 29 -0.38 -4.31 3.31
C ILE A 29 -1.12 -5.25 4.26
N HIS A 30 -0.59 -5.41 5.47
CA HIS A 30 -1.12 -6.25 6.53
C HIS A 30 -2.09 -5.49 7.44
N ILE A 31 -3.39 -5.69 7.21
CA ILE A 31 -4.49 -4.97 7.86
C ILE A 31 -4.96 -5.71 9.11
N THR A 32 -4.09 -5.78 10.12
CA THR A 32 -4.45 -6.36 11.42
C THR A 32 -5.44 -5.48 12.19
N ASP A 33 -6.13 -6.03 13.20
CA ASP A 33 -7.01 -5.23 14.07
C ASP A 33 -6.24 -4.11 14.81
N ASN A 34 -4.98 -4.36 15.17
CA ASN A 34 -4.14 -3.34 15.77
C ASN A 34 -3.80 -2.24 14.77
N TRP A 35 -3.48 -2.61 13.53
CA TRP A 35 -3.26 -1.66 12.44
C TRP A 35 -4.49 -0.77 12.25
N LYS A 36 -5.69 -1.35 12.17
CA LYS A 36 -6.95 -0.57 12.01
C LYS A 36 -7.17 0.43 13.14
N LYS A 37 -6.97 -0.01 14.39
CA LYS A 37 -7.08 0.86 15.59
C LYS A 37 -6.07 2.01 15.53
N GLU A 38 -4.86 1.74 15.06
CA GLU A 38 -3.81 2.76 14.96
C GLU A 38 -4.10 3.76 13.83
N GLN A 39 -4.55 3.28 12.66
CA GLN A 39 -4.93 4.17 11.57
C GLN A 39 -6.14 5.05 11.92
N ALA A 40 -7.09 4.55 12.72
CA ALA A 40 -8.20 5.38 13.21
C ALA A 40 -7.71 6.58 14.03
N LYS A 41 -6.70 6.39 14.91
CA LYS A 41 -6.11 7.52 15.67
C LYS A 41 -5.38 8.51 14.75
N ARG A 42 -4.66 7.99 13.76
CA ARG A 42 -3.89 8.82 12.80
C ARG A 42 -4.81 9.61 11.88
N LEU A 43 -5.97 9.04 11.51
CA LEU A 43 -7.05 9.75 10.83
C LEU A 43 -7.58 10.92 11.67
N GLU A 44 -7.82 10.72 12.97
CA GLU A 44 -8.19 11.84 13.85
C GLU A 44 -7.08 12.90 13.94
N ALA A 45 -5.81 12.48 13.95
CA ALA A 45 -4.67 13.38 14.05
C ALA A 45 -4.49 14.29 12.81
N VAL A 46 -4.91 13.83 11.62
CA VAL A 46 -4.78 14.62 10.38
C VAL A 46 -5.94 15.58 10.14
N LYS A 47 -7.11 15.35 10.76
CA LYS A 47 -8.32 16.19 10.59
C LYS A 47 -8.09 17.71 10.77
N PRO A 48 -7.27 18.19 11.73
CA PRO A 48 -7.05 19.63 11.89
C PRO A 48 -6.44 20.30 10.64
N PHE A 49 -5.78 19.53 9.78
CA PHE A 49 -5.13 20.02 8.56
C PHE A 49 -6.02 19.93 7.31
N ALA A 50 -7.28 19.51 7.45
CA ALA A 50 -8.16 19.25 6.32
C ALA A 50 -8.26 20.43 5.35
N GLU A 51 -8.23 21.67 5.83
CA GLU A 51 -8.31 22.89 5.00
C GLU A 51 -6.96 23.62 4.83
N ASP A 52 -5.86 23.05 5.33
CA ASP A 52 -4.52 23.63 5.18
C ASP A 52 -3.86 23.14 3.90
N TYR A 53 -3.85 23.99 2.88
CA TYR A 53 -3.22 23.69 1.59
C TYR A 53 -1.68 23.72 1.63
N ASN A 54 -1.07 24.25 2.70
CA ASN A 54 0.38 24.20 2.91
C ASN A 54 0.80 22.96 3.70
N PHE A 55 -0.15 22.22 4.27
CA PHE A 55 0.13 20.98 4.96
C PHE A 55 0.55 19.90 3.97
N GLN A 56 1.78 19.38 4.15
CA GLN A 56 2.33 18.37 3.26
C GLN A 56 1.83 16.96 3.61
N SER A 57 2.14 16.45 4.81
CA SER A 57 1.70 15.13 5.28
C SER A 57 2.12 14.86 6.73
N LEU A 58 1.44 13.94 7.40
CA LEU A 58 1.95 13.26 8.61
C LEU A 58 2.74 12.03 8.17
N ASN A 59 3.88 11.77 8.81
CA ASN A 59 4.76 10.66 8.47
C ASN A 59 4.98 9.79 9.70
N TYR A 60 4.60 8.51 9.62
CA TYR A 60 4.74 7.55 10.70
C TYR A 60 5.69 6.44 10.30
N TYR A 61 6.60 6.04 11.18
CA TYR A 61 7.31 4.77 11.00
C TYR A 61 6.30 3.62 11.13
N ASP A 62 6.18 2.83 10.06
CA ASP A 62 5.19 1.78 9.96
C ASP A 62 5.65 0.73 8.93
N THR A 63 5.74 -0.52 9.37
CA THR A 63 6.28 -1.64 8.58
C THR A 63 5.21 -2.67 8.25
N ALA A 64 3.93 -2.29 8.24
CA ALA A 64 2.84 -3.22 7.91
C ALA A 64 2.71 -3.46 6.39
N VAL A 65 3.78 -3.26 5.62
CA VAL A 65 3.81 -3.37 4.17
C VAL A 65 5.04 -4.15 3.74
N ASP A 66 4.87 -4.99 2.73
CA ASP A 66 5.96 -5.64 2.00
C ASP A 66 5.84 -5.32 0.51
N PHE A 67 6.96 -5.01 -0.14
CA PHE A 67 7.03 -4.67 -1.57
C PHE A 67 7.50 -5.86 -2.38
N TYR A 68 6.97 -6.02 -3.59
CA TYR A 68 7.18 -7.17 -4.45
C TYR A 68 7.33 -6.78 -5.91
N ARG A 69 7.99 -7.67 -6.64
CA ARG A 69 8.11 -7.62 -8.08
C ARG A 69 7.43 -8.79 -8.77
N THR A 70 6.93 -8.56 -9.97
CA THR A 70 6.54 -9.65 -10.88
C THR A 70 7.79 -10.18 -11.56
N SER A 71 8.00 -11.49 -11.52
CA SER A 71 9.17 -12.13 -12.13
C SER A 71 8.74 -13.36 -12.92
N GLY A 72 8.75 -13.24 -14.25
CA GLY A 72 8.46 -14.35 -15.16
C GLY A 72 6.97 -14.66 -15.35
N ASP A 73 6.70 -15.70 -16.15
CA ASP A 73 5.37 -16.06 -16.65
C ASP A 73 4.41 -16.61 -15.56
N ASP A 74 4.90 -16.95 -14.37
CA ASP A 74 4.14 -17.60 -13.30
C ASP A 74 3.66 -16.63 -12.19
N GLN A 75 3.88 -15.32 -12.33
CA GLN A 75 3.43 -14.31 -11.36
C GLN A 75 2.12 -13.63 -11.81
N PRO A 76 1.25 -13.22 -10.87
CA PRO A 76 -0.01 -12.56 -11.20
C PRO A 76 0.22 -11.25 -11.95
N ASP A 77 -0.46 -11.08 -13.08
CA ASP A 77 -0.56 -9.80 -13.77
C ASP A 77 -1.40 -8.84 -12.93
N ILE A 78 -0.71 -8.02 -12.13
CA ILE A 78 -1.31 -7.08 -11.18
C ILE A 78 -2.20 -6.07 -11.88
N GLU A 79 -1.82 -5.59 -13.06
CA GLU A 79 -2.61 -4.61 -13.82
C GLU A 79 -3.95 -5.23 -14.24
N THR A 80 -3.91 -6.44 -14.79
CA THR A 80 -5.12 -7.18 -15.17
C THR A 80 -5.97 -7.54 -13.94
N MET A 81 -5.35 -7.97 -12.83
CA MET A 81 -6.07 -8.30 -11.60
C MET A 81 -6.80 -7.10 -11.04
N LEU A 82 -6.14 -5.95 -10.92
CA LEU A 82 -6.75 -4.77 -10.32
C LEU A 82 -7.75 -4.08 -11.26
N ALA A 83 -7.75 -4.41 -12.55
CA ALA A 83 -8.70 -3.88 -13.55
C ALA A 83 -8.81 -2.34 -13.50
N GLY A 84 -7.65 -1.68 -13.41
CA GLY A 84 -7.54 -0.22 -13.33
C GLY A 84 -7.81 0.39 -11.94
N LYS A 85 -8.04 -0.41 -10.89
CA LYS A 85 -8.05 0.06 -9.50
C LYS A 85 -6.61 0.19 -8.97
N GLU A 86 -6.40 1.09 -8.01
CA GLU A 86 -5.10 1.20 -7.33
C GLU A 86 -4.86 0.09 -6.30
N TRP A 87 -5.94 -0.47 -5.75
CA TRP A 87 -5.87 -1.50 -4.71
C TRP A 87 -7.10 -2.40 -4.66
N ALA A 88 -6.93 -3.57 -4.06
CA ALA A 88 -8.01 -4.50 -3.75
C ALA A 88 -7.73 -5.33 -2.49
N PHE A 89 -8.78 -5.82 -1.83
CA PHE A 89 -8.61 -6.85 -0.79
C PHE A 89 -8.26 -8.18 -1.45
N VAL A 90 -7.37 -8.93 -0.83
CA VAL A 90 -6.93 -10.24 -1.33
C VAL A 90 -6.93 -11.30 -0.24
N GLU A 91 -7.26 -12.52 -0.64
CA GLU A 91 -7.00 -13.73 0.13
C GLU A 91 -5.67 -14.33 -0.34
N LEU A 92 -4.85 -14.72 0.62
CA LEU A 92 -3.56 -15.36 0.41
C LEU A 92 -3.62 -16.79 0.97
N GLU A 93 -3.16 -17.75 0.20
CA GLU A 93 -2.98 -19.11 0.69
C GLU A 93 -1.77 -19.18 1.65
N ASN A 94 -1.73 -20.21 2.50
CA ASN A 94 -0.66 -20.34 3.48
C ASN A 94 0.71 -20.49 2.78
N GLY A 95 1.64 -19.60 3.10
CA GLY A 95 2.97 -19.54 2.48
C GLY A 95 3.00 -18.95 1.07
N GLU A 96 1.85 -18.52 0.51
CA GLU A 96 1.80 -17.96 -0.84
C GLU A 96 2.63 -16.68 -0.99
N GLN A 97 2.53 -15.77 -0.02
CA GLN A 97 3.27 -14.50 -0.03
C GLN A 97 4.80 -14.68 -0.03
N GLU A 98 5.29 -15.77 0.56
CA GLU A 98 6.72 -16.10 0.63
C GLU A 98 7.28 -16.53 -0.75
N THR A 99 6.41 -16.86 -1.70
CA THR A 99 6.78 -17.22 -3.07
C THR A 99 6.92 -16.00 -3.99
N PHE A 100 6.46 -14.83 -3.56
CA PHE A 100 6.57 -13.62 -4.37
C PHE A 100 8.00 -13.13 -4.41
N SER A 101 8.41 -12.68 -5.59
CA SER A 101 9.73 -12.09 -5.76
C SER A 101 9.78 -10.73 -5.08
N ILE A 102 10.83 -10.49 -4.31
CA ILE A 102 11.10 -9.20 -3.67
C ILE A 102 11.98 -8.32 -4.57
N PRO A 103 12.01 -6.99 -4.35
CA PRO A 103 13.02 -6.11 -4.93
C PRO A 103 14.44 -6.58 -4.64
N GLU A 104 15.37 -6.29 -5.55
CA GLU A 104 16.79 -6.62 -5.39
C GLU A 104 17.43 -5.82 -4.25
N ASN A 105 17.01 -4.56 -4.09
CA ASN A 105 17.39 -3.74 -2.98
C ASN A 105 16.76 -4.25 -1.69
N ARG A 106 17.60 -4.38 -0.66
CA ARG A 106 17.09 -4.42 0.71
C ARG A 106 16.49 -3.07 1.06
N LEU A 107 15.20 -3.06 1.38
CA LEU A 107 14.49 -1.84 1.78
C LEU A 107 14.61 -1.54 3.28
N ASP A 108 14.64 -0.25 3.61
CA ASP A 108 14.67 0.29 4.98
C ASP A 108 13.91 1.63 5.03
N GLY A 109 13.79 2.23 6.21
CA GLY A 109 13.21 3.57 6.37
C GLY A 109 11.71 3.63 6.06
N TYR A 110 10.99 2.53 6.31
CA TYR A 110 9.56 2.39 6.05
C TYR A 110 8.72 3.47 6.72
N ARG A 111 7.78 4.03 5.96
CA ARG A 111 6.87 5.08 6.41
C ARG A 111 5.47 4.88 5.85
N LEU A 112 4.47 5.15 6.68
CA LEU A 112 3.13 5.50 6.23
C LEU A 112 3.01 7.02 6.15
N VAL A 113 2.77 7.53 4.95
CA VAL A 113 2.56 8.96 4.67
C VAL A 113 1.05 9.20 4.62
N ILE A 114 0.54 10.16 5.40
CA ILE A 114 -0.89 10.48 5.47
C ILE A 114 -1.12 11.93 5.07
N TYR A 115 -1.94 12.14 4.06
CA TYR A 115 -2.29 13.46 3.51
C TYR A 115 -3.52 14.07 4.21
N ARG A 116 -3.75 15.37 4.01
CA ARG A 116 -4.85 16.13 4.66
C ARG A 116 -6.25 15.56 4.43
N ASN A 117 -6.45 14.84 3.32
CA ASN A 117 -7.71 14.20 2.95
C ASN A 117 -7.92 12.81 3.61
N GLY A 118 -6.94 12.33 4.38
CA GLY A 118 -6.96 10.99 4.98
C GLY A 118 -6.56 9.85 4.03
N ASN A 119 -6.12 10.17 2.81
CA ASN A 119 -5.41 9.21 1.97
C ASN A 119 -4.02 8.98 2.51
N ALA A 120 -3.51 7.79 2.24
CA ALA A 120 -2.16 7.40 2.61
C ALA A 120 -1.48 6.60 1.51
N LEU A 121 -0.16 6.58 1.57
CA LEU A 121 0.67 5.64 0.83
C LEU A 121 1.79 5.15 1.73
N TYR A 122 2.32 3.98 1.42
CA TYR A 122 3.54 3.50 2.04
C TYR A 122 4.75 3.91 1.21
N LYS A 123 5.86 4.22 1.91
CA LYS A 123 7.19 4.42 1.31
C LYS A 123 8.23 3.58 2.02
N ALA A 124 9.23 3.13 1.29
CA ALA A 124 10.49 2.63 1.80
C ALA A 124 11.63 3.09 0.88
N TYR A 125 12.85 2.90 1.34
CA TYR A 125 14.05 3.34 0.63
C TYR A 125 15.04 2.18 0.49
N GLY A 126 15.69 2.08 -0.67
CA GLY A 126 16.82 1.17 -0.85
C GLY A 126 17.92 1.52 0.16
N LYS A 127 18.30 0.55 1.01
CA LYS A 127 19.19 0.77 2.16
C LYS A 127 20.53 1.41 1.79
N HIS A 128 21.03 1.15 0.58
CA HIS A 128 22.33 1.61 0.11
C HIS A 128 22.26 2.55 -1.10
N THR A 129 21.10 2.66 -1.73
CA THR A 129 20.91 3.44 -2.96
C THR A 129 20.07 4.70 -2.75
N SER A 130 19.29 4.76 -1.66
CA SER A 130 18.30 5.81 -1.40
C SER A 130 17.19 5.91 -2.46
N GLU A 131 17.08 4.91 -3.34
CA GLU A 131 15.96 4.78 -4.28
C GLU A 131 14.66 4.61 -3.51
N GLU A 132 13.60 5.26 -3.99
CA GLU A 132 12.28 5.22 -3.36
C GLU A 132 11.48 4.04 -3.90
N PHE A 133 10.73 3.42 -3.00
CA PHE A 133 9.73 2.41 -3.28
C PHE A 133 8.45 2.87 -2.63
N TRP A 134 7.36 3.00 -3.37
CA TRP A 134 6.10 3.53 -2.83
C TRP A 134 4.88 2.85 -3.42
N THR A 135 3.81 2.81 -2.64
CA THR A 135 2.50 2.36 -3.12
C THR A 135 1.76 3.52 -3.78
N GLU A 136 0.78 3.19 -4.63
CA GLU A 136 -0.28 4.14 -4.97
C GLU A 136 -1.06 4.57 -3.71
N GLU A 137 -1.72 5.72 -3.80
CA GLU A 137 -2.53 6.26 -2.71
C GLU A 137 -3.79 5.43 -2.48
N PHE A 138 -4.12 5.18 -1.22
CA PHE A 138 -5.36 4.54 -0.80
C PHE A 138 -6.00 5.30 0.36
N SER A 139 -7.33 5.23 0.47
CA SER A 139 -8.06 5.88 1.56
C SER A 139 -8.01 5.03 2.83
N LEU A 140 -7.44 5.56 3.92
CA LEU A 140 -7.39 4.84 5.19
C LEU A 140 -8.78 4.52 5.72
N SER A 141 -9.73 5.46 5.62
CA SER A 141 -11.11 5.23 6.09
C SER A 141 -11.80 4.11 5.33
N GLN A 142 -11.65 4.07 3.99
CA GLN A 142 -12.18 2.98 3.18
C GLN A 142 -11.61 1.62 3.58
N VAL A 143 -10.30 1.55 3.83
CA VAL A 143 -9.65 0.31 4.21
C VAL A 143 -10.01 -0.12 5.64
N THR A 144 -10.09 0.82 6.59
CA THR A 144 -10.46 0.52 7.98
C THR A 144 -11.92 0.12 8.12
N ASP A 145 -12.81 0.75 7.37
CA ASP A 145 -14.26 0.49 7.38
C ASP A 145 -14.61 -0.74 6.52
N GLY A 146 -13.69 -1.18 5.66
CA GLY A 146 -13.90 -2.32 4.76
C GLY A 146 -14.79 -2.00 3.56
N THR A 147 -14.75 -0.77 3.06
CA THR A 147 -15.58 -0.33 1.93
C THR A 147 -14.71 0.09 0.73
N GLN A 148 -14.81 -0.59 -0.41
CA GLN A 148 -14.37 -0.03 -1.69
C GLN A 148 -15.52 0.80 -2.27
N LYS A 149 -15.46 2.14 -2.21
CA LYS A 149 -16.42 2.92 -2.99
C LYS A 149 -16.01 2.86 -4.45
N THR A 150 -16.93 2.42 -5.31
CA THR A 150 -16.82 2.62 -6.75
C THR A 150 -16.70 4.13 -6.99
N ILE A 151 -15.61 4.59 -7.59
CA ILE A 151 -15.55 5.95 -8.13
C ILE A 151 -16.56 5.96 -9.28
N ILE A 152 -17.74 6.52 -9.02
CA ILE A 152 -18.70 6.83 -10.08
C ILE A 152 -18.15 8.11 -10.72
N ASN A 153 -17.50 7.97 -11.87
CA ASN A 153 -17.16 9.11 -12.70
C ASN A 153 -18.49 9.70 -13.21
N ASN A 154 -18.86 10.88 -12.70
CA ASN A 154 -19.96 11.69 -13.26
C ASN A 154 -19.50 12.42 -14.52
#